data_AF-A0A093ZL49-F1
#
_entry.id   AF-A0A093ZL49-F1
#
_cell.length_a   1.000
_cell.length_b   1.000
_cell.length_c   1.000
_cell.angle_alpha   90.00
_cell.angle_beta   90.00
_cell.angle_gamma   90.00
#
_symmetry.space_group_name_H-M   'P 1'
#
loop_
_entity.id
_entity.type
_entity.pdbx_description
1 polymer ?
#
loop_
_entity_poly.entity_id
_entity_poly.type
_entity_poly.pdbx_seq_one_letter_code
_entity_poly.pdbx_strand_id
1 'polypeptide(L)'
;MSKTPTYLISVNKTPKRAVFLVDQLLKSVGNDHGIVHIANTSTIQELEVVLDILVYPPGIMICSSQWTAEEQDQAVEIAKASVPHIGVITIPPGLDAREGSEGILSFLKGAIQDLVSK
;
A
#
# COMPACT_ATOMS: atom_id res chain seq x y z
N MET A 1 -7.23 -10.10 23.86
CA MET A 1 -7.17 -8.68 23.45
C MET A 1 -7.30 -8.64 21.94
N SER A 2 -8.35 -8.02 21.39
CA SER A 2 -8.44 -7.82 19.95
C SER A 2 -7.32 -6.86 19.53
N LYS A 3 -6.39 -7.30 18.67
CA LYS A 3 -5.41 -6.39 18.07
C LYS A 3 -6.16 -5.28 17.33
N THR A 4 -5.80 -4.02 17.56
CA THR A 4 -6.26 -2.92 16.72
C THR A 4 -5.85 -3.22 15.28
N PRO A 5 -6.76 -3.10 14.30
CA PRO A 5 -6.43 -3.40 12.92
C PRO A 5 -5.35 -2.45 12.39
N THR A 6 -4.47 -2.97 11.54
CA THR A 6 -3.52 -2.14 10.79
C THR A 6 -4.22 -1.65 9.53
N TYR A 7 -4.43 -0.34 9.43
CA TYR A 7 -5.08 0.24 8.26
C TYR A 7 -4.09 0.37 7.09
N LEU A 8 -4.54 -0.04 5.91
CA LEU A 8 -3.79 -0.04 4.67
C LEU A 8 -4.47 0.87 3.65
N ILE A 9 -3.67 1.69 2.98
CA ILE A 9 -4.10 2.45 1.79
C ILE A 9 -3.26 2.05 0.57
N SER A 10 -3.81 2.29 -0.61
CA SER A 10 -3.11 2.07 -1.87
C SER A 10 -3.03 3.37 -2.70
N VAL A 11 -1.92 3.54 -3.40
CA VAL A 11 -1.70 4.63 -4.35
C VAL A 11 -1.55 4.01 -5.73
N ASN A 12 -2.64 4.05 -6.50
CA ASN A 12 -2.77 3.31 -7.75
C ASN A 12 -3.69 4.07 -8.73
N LYS A 13 -3.19 4.32 -9.95
CA LYS A 13 -3.94 5.00 -11.03
C LYS A 13 -5.13 4.16 -11.52
N THR A 14 -5.16 2.86 -11.21
CA THR A 14 -6.23 1.93 -11.55
C THR A 14 -6.87 1.34 -10.28
N PRO A 15 -7.92 1.95 -9.70
CA PRO A 15 -8.52 1.50 -8.43
C PRO A 15 -8.95 0.03 -8.41
N LYS A 16 -9.55 -0.46 -9.51
CA LYS A 16 -9.94 -1.87 -9.63
C LYS A 16 -8.75 -2.83 -9.52
N ARG A 17 -7.58 -2.43 -10.03
CA ARG A 17 -6.34 -3.21 -9.92
C ARG A 17 -5.82 -3.20 -8.49
N ALA A 18 -5.93 -2.08 -7.80
CA ALA A 18 -5.53 -1.96 -6.40
C ALA A 18 -6.34 -2.90 -5.51
N VAL A 19 -7.67 -2.85 -5.58
CA VAL A 19 -8.56 -3.73 -4.82
C VAL A 19 -8.22 -5.20 -5.09
N PHE A 20 -8.08 -5.58 -6.36
CA PHE A 20 -7.73 -6.95 -6.72
C PHE A 20 -6.39 -7.40 -6.11
N LEU A 21 -5.33 -6.60 -6.24
CA LEU A 21 -4.01 -6.96 -5.72
C LEU A 21 -3.99 -7.03 -4.20
N VAL A 22 -4.64 -6.08 -3.53
CA VAL A 22 -4.70 -6.03 -2.07
C VAL A 22 -5.54 -7.20 -1.54
N ASP A 23 -6.68 -7.53 -2.16
CA ASP A 23 -7.48 -8.69 -1.77
C ASP A 23 -6.69 -10.00 -1.87
N GLN A 24 -5.93 -10.18 -2.94
CA GLN A 24 -5.06 -11.35 -3.11
C GLN A 24 -3.93 -11.37 -2.08
N LEU A 25 -3.31 -10.22 -1.82
CA LEU A 25 -2.28 -10.07 -0.80
C LEU A 25 -2.81 -10.46 0.59
N LEU A 26 -3.93 -9.87 1.02
CA LEU A 26 -4.54 -10.13 2.33
C LEU A 26 -4.93 -11.61 2.48
N LYS A 27 -5.47 -12.24 1.44
CA LYS A 27 -5.74 -13.69 1.43
C LYS A 27 -4.47 -14.53 1.59
N SER A 28 -3.37 -14.12 0.96
CA SER A 28 -2.10 -14.87 0.95
C SER A 28 -1.25 -14.73 2.21
N VAL A 29 -1.41 -13.63 2.96
CA VAL A 29 -0.70 -13.31 4.21
C VAL A 29 -1.44 -13.92 5.42
N GLY A 30 -2.70 -14.32 5.23
CA GLY A 30 -3.52 -14.96 6.25
C GLY A 30 -4.26 -13.95 7.13
N ASN A 31 -5.47 -14.32 7.54
CA ASN A 31 -6.46 -13.47 8.21
C ASN A 31 -6.01 -12.92 9.58
N ASP A 32 -4.87 -13.39 10.12
CA ASP A 32 -4.41 -13.12 11.49
C ASP A 32 -3.73 -11.76 11.69
N HIS A 33 -3.42 -11.04 10.61
CA HIS A 33 -2.69 -9.77 10.71
C HIS A 33 -3.61 -8.57 11.00
N GLY A 34 -4.94 -8.74 10.90
CA GLY A 34 -5.89 -7.66 11.15
C GLY A 34 -5.71 -6.45 10.22
N ILE A 35 -5.20 -6.67 9.00
CA ILE A 35 -4.96 -5.59 8.04
C ILE A 35 -6.25 -5.29 7.29
N VAL A 36 -6.63 -4.01 7.22
CA VAL A 36 -7.86 -3.56 6.57
C VAL A 36 -7.53 -2.52 5.50
N HIS A 37 -7.91 -2.79 4.25
CA HIS A 37 -7.81 -1.81 3.16
C HIS A 37 -8.93 -0.78 3.29
N ILE A 38 -8.57 0.49 3.47
CA ILE A 38 -9.55 1.55 3.77
C ILE A 38 -9.69 2.60 2.67
N ALA A 39 -8.69 2.77 1.82
CA ALA A 39 -8.75 3.75 0.72
C ALA A 39 -7.77 3.42 -0.41
N ASN A 40 -8.12 3.89 -1.61
CA ASN A 40 -7.20 4.01 -2.74
C ASN A 40 -7.17 5.45 -3.22
N THR A 41 -5.99 5.97 -3.52
CA THR A 41 -5.82 7.24 -4.24
C THR A 41 -5.25 7.00 -5.63
N SER A 42 -5.67 7.79 -6.61
CA SER A 42 -5.23 7.69 -8.00
C SER A 42 -4.41 8.90 -8.46
N THR A 43 -4.28 9.93 -7.62
CA THR A 43 -3.46 11.12 -7.87
C THR A 43 -2.69 11.53 -6.61
N ILE A 44 -1.61 12.32 -6.77
CA ILE A 44 -0.84 12.84 -5.64
C ILE A 44 -1.69 13.77 -4.77
N GLN A 45 -2.47 14.64 -5.42
CA GLN A 45 -3.32 15.60 -4.72
C GLN A 45 -4.38 14.89 -3.87
N GLU A 46 -4.95 13.79 -4.38
CA GLU A 46 -5.88 12.96 -3.62
C GLU A 46 -5.20 12.25 -2.45
N LEU A 47 -3.92 11.84 -2.58
CA LEU A 47 -3.17 11.24 -1.49
C LEU A 47 -3.08 12.16 -0.27
N GLU A 48 -2.70 13.42 -0.47
CA GLU A 48 -2.65 14.42 0.61
C GLU A 48 -4.00 14.54 1.31
N VAL A 49 -5.06 14.74 0.52
CA VAL A 49 -6.42 14.89 1.06
C VAL A 49 -6.85 13.64 1.83
N VAL A 50 -6.61 12.45 1.31
CA VAL A 50 -7.01 11.19 1.96
C VAL A 50 -6.27 11.00 3.27
N LEU A 51 -4.97 11.26 3.32
CA LEU A 51 -4.20 11.13 4.57
C LEU A 51 -4.71 12.08 5.66
N ASP A 52 -5.15 13.29 5.30
CA ASP A 52 -5.61 14.30 6.24
C ASP A 52 -7.05 14.05 6.75
N ILE A 53 -7.94 13.49 5.93
CA ILE A 53 -9.35 13.28 6.31
C ILE A 53 -9.61 11.92 6.97
N LEU A 54 -8.68 10.97 6.84
CA LEU A 54 -8.87 9.63 7.40
C LEU A 54 -8.91 9.69 8.93
N VAL A 55 -10.05 9.28 9.49
CA VAL A 55 -10.27 9.22 10.94
C VAL A 55 -9.24 8.32 11.63
N TYR A 56 -8.82 7.26 10.94
CA TYR A 56 -7.79 6.36 11.42
C TYR A 56 -6.53 6.49 10.55
N PRO A 57 -5.37 6.81 11.15
CA PRO A 57 -4.15 6.96 10.38
C PRO A 57 -3.73 5.61 9.78
N PRO A 58 -3.40 5.55 8.47
CA PRO A 58 -2.90 4.33 7.87
C PRO A 58 -1.56 3.93 8.47
N GLY A 59 -1.41 2.64 8.77
CA GLY A 59 -0.12 2.05 9.15
C GLY A 59 0.68 1.60 7.94
N ILE A 60 0.03 1.32 6.81
CA ILE A 60 0.67 0.82 5.59
C ILE A 60 0.17 1.59 4.37
N MET A 61 1.08 1.98 3.49
CA MET A 61 0.78 2.47 2.14
C MET A 61 1.47 1.59 1.09
N ILE A 62 0.71 1.11 0.10
CA ILE A 62 1.25 0.41 -1.07
C ILE A 62 1.20 1.35 -2.28
N CYS A 63 2.36 1.68 -2.86
CA CYS A 63 2.46 2.47 -4.08
C CYS A 63 2.68 1.57 -5.30
N SER A 64 1.83 1.71 -6.32
CA SER A 64 1.82 0.80 -7.48
C SER A 64 2.96 1.05 -8.47
N SER A 65 3.28 0.04 -9.28
CA SER A 65 4.27 0.13 -10.37
C SER A 65 3.82 0.99 -11.56
N GLN A 66 2.57 1.49 -11.56
CA GLN A 66 2.04 2.40 -12.59
C GLN A 66 2.53 3.84 -12.43
N TRP A 67 3.19 4.11 -11.32
CA TRP A 67 3.74 5.41 -10.97
C TRP A 67 5.22 5.46 -11.35
N THR A 68 5.69 6.61 -11.84
CA THR A 68 7.13 6.80 -12.10
C THR A 68 7.91 6.84 -10.79
N ALA A 69 9.23 6.67 -10.85
CA ALA A 69 10.07 6.74 -9.65
C ALA A 69 9.90 8.08 -8.92
N GLU A 70 9.83 9.18 -9.66
CA GLU A 70 9.63 10.53 -9.12
C GLU A 70 8.26 10.67 -8.45
N GLU A 71 7.19 10.14 -9.07
CA GLU A 71 5.86 10.16 -8.46
C GLU A 71 5.81 9.27 -7.20
N GLN A 72 6.53 8.14 -7.19
CA GLN A 72 6.64 7.26 -6.02
C GLN A 72 7.38 7.95 -4.87
N ASP A 73 8.50 8.63 -5.16
CA ASP A 73 9.28 9.38 -4.17
C ASP A 73 8.44 10.52 -3.57
N GLN A 74 7.73 11.27 -4.40
CA GLN A 74 6.83 12.31 -3.94
C GLN A 74 5.70 11.75 -3.05
N ALA A 75 5.11 10.62 -3.42
CA ALA A 75 4.10 9.96 -2.59
C ALA A 75 4.66 9.51 -1.23
N VAL A 76 5.89 9.01 -1.20
CA VAL A 76 6.59 8.62 0.05
C VAL A 76 6.83 9.83 0.94
N GLU A 77 7.29 10.95 0.38
CA GLU A 77 7.52 12.20 1.12
C GLU A 77 6.23 12.71 1.76
N ILE A 78 5.14 12.78 0.99
CA ILE A 78 3.81 13.20 1.46
C ILE A 78 3.32 12.27 2.58
N ALA A 79 3.41 10.96 2.36
CA ALA A 79 2.94 9.96 3.32
C ALA A 79 3.68 10.08 4.66
N LYS A 80 5.01 10.25 4.62
CA LYS A 80 5.83 10.40 5.84
C LYS A 80 5.67 11.77 6.51
N ALA A 81 5.37 12.81 5.75
CA ALA A 81 5.10 14.13 6.30
C ALA A 81 3.77 14.16 7.08
N SER A 82 2.72 13.52 6.54
CA SER A 82 1.40 13.45 7.18
C SER A 82 1.35 12.37 8.27
N VAL A 83 1.96 11.20 8.04
CA VAL A 83 1.97 10.07 8.97
C VAL A 83 3.41 9.54 9.14
N PRO A 84 4.20 10.08 10.09
CA PRO A 84 5.63 9.78 10.23
C PRO A 84 6.00 8.30 10.42
N HIS A 85 5.08 7.50 10.95
CA HIS A 85 5.29 6.07 11.23
C HIS A 85 4.69 5.14 10.16
N ILE A 86 4.22 5.70 9.04
CA ILE A 86 3.63 4.88 7.97
C ILE A 86 4.69 3.99 7.34
N GLY A 87 4.39 2.70 7.25
CA GLY A 87 5.16 1.76 6.48
C GLY A 87 4.83 1.89 5.00
N VAL A 88 5.83 2.16 4.15
CA VAL A 88 5.62 2.34 2.71
C VAL A 88 6.23 1.19 1.92
N ILE A 89 5.44 0.60 1.04
CA ILE A 89 5.86 -0.42 0.08
C ILE A 89 5.72 0.17 -1.32
N THR A 90 6.85 0.44 -1.99
CA THR A 90 6.88 0.87 -3.39
C THR A 90 7.08 -0.36 -4.28
N ILE A 91 6.11 -0.64 -5.16
CA ILE A 91 6.27 -1.72 -6.14
C ILE A 91 7.21 -1.21 -7.25
N PRO A 92 8.34 -1.90 -7.51
CA PRO A 92 9.29 -1.48 -8.53
C PRO A 92 8.61 -1.25 -9.90
N PRO A 93 8.88 -0.13 -10.58
CA PRO A 93 8.39 0.10 -11.94
C PRO A 93 8.74 -1.07 -12.88
N GLY A 94 7.75 -1.50 -13.66
CA GLY A 94 7.89 -2.61 -14.62
C GLY A 94 7.94 -4.02 -14.02
N LEU A 95 7.74 -4.20 -12.71
CA LEU A 95 7.71 -5.53 -12.09
C LEU A 95 6.61 -6.43 -12.66
N ASP A 96 5.43 -5.87 -12.94
CA ASP A 96 4.31 -6.57 -13.60
C ASP A 96 4.71 -7.11 -14.98
N ALA A 97 5.48 -6.36 -15.75
CA ALA A 97 5.93 -6.78 -17.07
C ALA A 97 6.99 -7.90 -16.99
N ARG A 98 7.85 -7.87 -15.97
CA ARG A 98 8.94 -8.86 -15.79
C ARG A 98 8.48 -10.16 -15.17
N GLU A 99 7.62 -10.09 -14.15
CA GLU A 99 7.30 -11.24 -13.28
C GLU A 99 5.80 -11.56 -13.21
N GLY A 100 4.97 -10.82 -13.95
CA GLY A 100 3.53 -11.01 -13.98
C GLY A 100 2.85 -10.72 -12.64
N SER A 101 1.60 -11.17 -12.51
CA SER A 101 0.80 -10.92 -11.30
C SER A 101 1.27 -11.75 -10.10
N GLU A 102 1.81 -12.95 -10.31
CA GLU A 102 2.32 -13.79 -9.21
C GLU A 102 3.61 -13.21 -8.61
N GLY A 103 4.53 -12.70 -9.43
CA GLY A 103 5.75 -12.04 -8.95
C GLY A 103 5.44 -10.82 -8.08
N ILE A 104 4.48 -9.98 -8.50
CA ILE A 104 4.00 -8.86 -7.69
C ILE A 104 3.47 -9.32 -6.33
N LEU A 105 2.64 -10.38 -6.31
CA LEU A 105 2.08 -10.87 -5.06
C LEU A 105 3.17 -11.43 -4.14
N SER A 106 4.17 -12.13 -4.69
CA SER A 106 5.33 -12.61 -3.94
C SER A 106 6.15 -11.46 -3.35
N PHE A 107 6.43 -10.42 -4.15
CA PHE A 107 7.11 -9.21 -3.69
C PHE A 107 6.35 -8.53 -2.55
N LEU A 108 5.05 -8.29 -2.74
CA LEU A 108 4.20 -7.64 -1.74
C LEU A 108 4.11 -8.46 -0.45
N LYS A 109 4.04 -9.79 -0.56
CA LYS A 109 4.00 -10.68 0.60
C LYS A 109 5.28 -10.61 1.42
N GLY A 110 6.46 -10.64 0.78
CA GLY A 110 7.73 -10.45 1.48
C GLY A 110 7.81 -9.07 2.16
N ALA A 111 7.52 -8.01 1.40
CA ALA A 111 7.58 -6.64 1.89
C ALA A 111 6.63 -6.38 3.07
N ILE A 112 5.40 -6.90 3.03
CA ILE A 112 4.46 -6.71 4.13
C ILE A 112 4.85 -7.53 5.35
N GLN A 113 5.39 -8.75 5.19
CA GLN A 113 5.89 -9.57 6.29
C GLN A 113 7.04 -8.89 7.02
N ASP A 114 7.99 -8.29 6.29
CA ASP A 114 9.11 -7.54 6.86
C ASP A 114 8.66 -6.30 7.65
N LEU A 115 7.50 -5.75 7.29
CA LEU A 115 6.93 -4.54 7.88
C LEU A 115 6.14 -4.85 9.14
N VAL A 116 5.35 -5.94 9.14
CA VAL A 116 4.52 -6.36 10.29
C VAL A 116 5.25 -7.23 11.31
N SER A 117 6.42 -7.77 10.97
CA SER A 117 7.25 -8.56 11.89
C SER A 117 8.18 -7.71 12.78
N LYS A 118 8.22 -6.40 12.55
CA LYS A 118 8.94 -5.42 13.39
C LYS A 118 8.04 -4.88 14.49
#